data_AF-A0A2G9UKW6-F1
#
_entry.id   AF-A0A2G9UKW6-F1
#
_cell.length_a   1.000
_cell.length_b   1.000
_cell.length_c   1.000
_cell.angle_alpha   90.00
_cell.angle_beta   90.00
_cell.angle_gamma   90.00
#
_symmetry.space_group_name_H-M   'P 1'
#
loop_
_entity.id
_entity.type
_entity.pdbx_description
1 polymer ?
#
loop_
_entity_poly.entity_id
_entity_poly.type
_entity_poly.pdbx_seq_one_letter_code
_entity_poly.pdbx_strand_id
1 'polypeptide(L)'
;MFYYCSADCQKRDWPLHKNECSSVKKLDGVANEEVRLVMRLAVKWATGDMGETTVDNVMRSLSTLQDHSDALEDKACQFLDDYKVFCKKTIVGDEVIKRLAKISCVNSFSLTNNYSTTIGISLCIRLSVIDHSCKPNMRYAYR
;
A
#
# COMPACT_ATOMS: atom_id res chain seq x y z
N MET A 1 13.73 4.88 -11.31
CA MET A 1 14.46 5.97 -10.62
C MET A 1 13.50 6.69 -9.67
N PHE A 2 13.95 7.11 -8.49
CA PHE A 2 13.13 7.82 -7.50
C PHE A 2 13.45 9.31 -7.56
N TYR A 3 12.42 10.14 -7.48
CA TYR A 3 12.54 11.59 -7.58
C TYR A 3 11.88 12.26 -6.38
N TYR A 4 12.50 13.33 -5.91
CA TYR A 4 12.04 14.11 -4.78
C TYR A 4 12.13 15.58 -5.14
N CYS A 5 11.17 16.39 -4.69
CA CYS A 5 11.20 17.83 -4.94
C CYS A 5 12.27 18.57 -4.10
N SER A 6 12.75 17.96 -3.01
CA SER A 6 13.80 18.51 -2.16
C SER A 6 14.54 17.41 -1.39
N ALA A 7 15.73 17.76 -0.88
CA ALA A 7 16.49 16.88 0.02
C ALA A 7 15.71 16.53 1.30
N ASP A 8 14.85 17.43 1.78
CA ASP A 8 14.01 17.17 2.95
C ASP A 8 12.94 16.12 2.66
N CYS A 9 12.29 16.18 1.48
CA CYS A 9 11.36 15.13 1.05
C CYS A 9 12.05 13.77 0.94
N GLN A 10 13.27 13.73 0.39
CA GLN A 10 14.07 12.50 0.32
C GLN A 10 14.37 11.94 1.72
N LYS A 11 14.83 12.78 2.65
CA LYS A 11 15.15 12.37 4.03
C LYS A 11 13.93 11.81 4.77
N ARG A 12 12.76 12.43 4.60
CA ARG A 12 11.50 11.99 5.23
C ARG A 12 11.01 10.65 4.69
N ASP A 13 11.19 10.37 3.41
CA ASP A 13 10.78 9.09 2.79
C ASP A 13 11.74 7.94 3.11
N TRP A 14 12.99 8.24 3.49
CA TRP A 14 14.06 7.25 3.71
C TRP A 14 13.70 6.06 4.61
N PRO A 15 12.99 6.22 5.74
CA PRO A 15 12.62 5.08 6.60
C PRO A 15 11.85 3.98 5.86
N LEU A 16 11.02 4.35 4.88
CA LEU A 16 10.29 3.42 4.01
C LEU A 16 11.11 3.06 2.77
N HIS A 17 11.64 4.06 2.07
CA HIS A 17 12.34 3.90 0.80
C HIS A 17 13.59 3.01 0.89
N LYS A 18 14.31 2.98 2.01
CA LYS A 18 15.56 2.20 2.14
C LYS A 18 15.40 0.72 1.74
N ASN A 19 14.23 0.13 2.00
CA ASN A 19 13.95 -1.25 1.61
C ASN A 19 13.80 -1.36 0.09
N GLU A 20 12.96 -0.51 -0.52
CA GLU A 20 12.81 -0.44 -1.99
C GLU A 20 14.14 -0.15 -2.69
N CYS A 21 14.92 0.81 -2.18
CA CYS A 21 16.22 1.21 -2.72
C CYS A 21 17.17 0.02 -2.87
N SER A 22 17.23 -0.82 -1.83
CA SER A 22 18.08 -2.02 -1.84
C SER A 22 17.63 -3.07 -2.86
N SER A 23 16.33 -3.21 -3.09
CA SER A 23 15.75 -4.11 -4.10
C SER A 23 15.99 -3.61 -5.52
N VAL A 24 15.73 -2.33 -5.78
CA VAL A 24 15.92 -1.72 -7.10
C VAL A 24 17.36 -1.83 -7.57
N LYS A 25 18.33 -1.58 -6.69
CA LYS A 25 19.76 -1.71 -7.01
C LYS A 25 20.18 -3.14 -7.40
N LYS A 26 19.49 -4.16 -6.88
CA LYS A 26 19.81 -5.57 -7.16
C LYS A 26 19.14 -6.08 -8.43
N LEU A 27 17.91 -5.65 -8.70
CA LEU A 27 17.13 -6.11 -9.86
C LEU A 27 17.43 -5.29 -11.14
N ASP A 28 18.10 -4.14 -11.00
CA ASP A 28 18.27 -3.15 -12.08
C ASP A 28 16.93 -2.73 -12.71
N GLY A 29 15.91 -2.57 -11.85
CA GLY A 29 14.54 -2.32 -12.27
C GLY A 29 13.66 -1.87 -11.11
N VAL A 30 12.58 -1.16 -11.42
CA VAL A 30 11.58 -0.70 -10.45
C VAL A 30 10.34 -1.58 -10.60
N ALA A 31 9.89 -2.18 -9.50
CA ALA A 31 8.64 -2.94 -9.50
C ALA A 31 7.42 -2.05 -9.73
N ASN A 32 6.29 -2.68 -10.06
CA ASN A 32 5.01 -1.99 -10.17
C ASN A 32 4.61 -1.31 -8.85
N GLU A 33 3.66 -0.39 -8.93
CA GLU A 33 3.27 0.44 -7.78
C GLU A 33 2.64 -0.36 -6.64
N GLU A 34 1.92 -1.45 -6.93
CA GLU A 34 1.30 -2.32 -5.93
C GLU A 34 2.34 -3.07 -5.09
N VAL A 35 3.36 -3.67 -5.73
CA VAL A 35 4.50 -4.32 -5.04
C VAL A 35 5.20 -3.33 -4.12
N ARG A 36 5.40 -2.10 -4.59
CA ARG A 36 6.03 -1.04 -3.80
C ARG A 36 5.14 -0.60 -2.63
N LEU A 37 3.83 -0.44 -2.84
CA LEU A 37 2.87 -0.14 -1.77
C LEU A 37 2.87 -1.25 -0.70
N VAL A 38 2.73 -2.51 -1.10
CA VAL A 38 2.74 -3.65 -0.16
C VAL A 38 4.07 -3.76 0.58
N MET A 39 5.20 -3.48 -0.06
CA MET A 39 6.49 -3.43 0.63
C MET A 39 6.52 -2.35 1.73
N ARG A 40 5.94 -1.16 1.48
CA ARG A 40 5.80 -0.10 2.50
C ARG A 40 4.86 -0.54 3.62
N LEU A 41 3.73 -1.19 3.30
CA LEU A 41 2.80 -1.74 4.28
C LEU A 41 3.43 -2.85 5.12
N ALA A 42 4.29 -3.68 4.53
CA ALA A 42 5.04 -4.72 5.24
C ALA A 42 5.99 -4.12 6.29
N VAL A 43 6.65 -3.00 5.96
CA VAL A 43 7.48 -2.26 6.92
C VAL A 43 6.64 -1.68 8.06
N LYS A 44 5.49 -1.10 7.75
CA LYS A 44 4.52 -0.60 8.74
C LYS A 44 4.04 -1.72 9.67
N TRP A 45 3.66 -2.86 9.09
CA TRP A 45 3.28 -4.06 9.84
C TRP A 45 4.39 -4.54 10.78
N ALA A 46 5.62 -4.67 10.28
CA ALA A 46 6.77 -5.12 11.05
C ALA A 46 7.14 -4.18 12.22
N THR A 47 6.78 -2.90 12.12
CA THR A 47 7.06 -1.88 13.15
C THR A 47 5.89 -1.65 14.09
N GLY A 48 4.74 -2.30 13.87
CA GLY A 48 3.54 -2.10 14.67
C GLY A 48 2.77 -0.82 14.35
N ASP A 49 3.17 -0.06 13.33
CA ASP A 49 2.46 1.14 12.89
C ASP A 49 1.27 0.73 11.99
N MET A 50 0.15 0.39 12.62
CA MET A 50 -1.04 -0.09 11.93
C MET A 50 -1.99 1.02 11.47
N GLY A 51 -1.66 2.29 11.77
CA GLY A 51 -2.45 3.45 11.38
C GLY A 51 -3.85 3.46 11.99
N GLU A 52 -3.96 3.14 13.28
CA GLU A 52 -5.21 3.08 14.02
C GLU A 52 -6.01 4.39 13.90
N THR A 53 -7.29 4.27 13.58
CA THR A 53 -8.25 5.37 13.53
C THR A 53 -9.62 4.88 13.99
N THR A 54 -10.46 5.80 14.46
CA THR A 54 -11.86 5.51 14.78
C THR A 54 -12.77 6.24 13.80
N VAL A 55 -13.71 5.52 13.19
CA VAL A 55 -14.77 6.09 12.35
C VAL A 55 -16.10 5.51 12.82
N ASP A 56 -17.08 6.36 13.11
CA ASP A 56 -18.40 5.95 13.63
C ASP A 56 -18.32 4.99 14.83
N ASN A 57 -17.41 5.30 15.77
CA ASN A 57 -17.10 4.49 16.96
C ASN A 57 -16.53 3.09 16.68
N VAL A 58 -16.17 2.78 15.44
CA VAL A 58 -15.50 1.53 15.06
C VAL A 58 -14.01 1.80 14.88
N MET A 59 -13.18 1.08 15.64
CA MET A 59 -11.72 1.09 15.47
C MET A 59 -11.35 0.39 14.17
N ARG A 60 -10.48 1.01 13.37
CA ARG A 60 -9.95 0.47 12.14
C ARG A 60 -8.44 0.64 12.10
N SER A 61 -7.77 -0.34 11.53
CA SER A 61 -6.32 -0.33 11.31
C SER A 61 -5.98 -1.26 10.14
N LEU A 62 -4.71 -1.28 9.73
CA LEU A 62 -4.21 -2.22 8.73
C LEU A 62 -4.51 -3.70 9.09
N SER A 63 -4.62 -4.04 10.37
CA SER A 63 -4.96 -5.39 10.82
C SER A 63 -6.45 -5.71 10.78
N THR A 64 -7.33 -4.72 10.57
CA THR A 64 -8.79 -4.92 10.57
C THR A 64 -9.47 -4.61 9.22
N LEU A 65 -8.74 -4.10 8.24
CA LEU A 65 -9.29 -3.83 6.90
C LEU A 65 -9.74 -5.12 6.21
N GLN A 66 -10.80 -4.99 5.41
CA GLN A 66 -11.38 -6.08 4.61
C GLN A 66 -10.38 -6.59 3.57
N ASP A 67 -10.28 -7.89 3.40
CA ASP A 67 -9.35 -8.52 2.47
C ASP A 67 -10.02 -9.53 1.51
N HIS A 68 -11.35 -9.75 1.60
CA HIS A 68 -12.09 -10.70 0.77
C HIS A 68 -11.35 -12.04 0.59
N SER A 69 -10.88 -12.60 1.71
CA SER A 69 -9.90 -13.68 1.81
C SER A 69 -9.93 -14.73 0.70
N ASP A 70 -11.13 -15.26 0.41
CA ASP A 70 -11.31 -16.42 -0.47
C ASP A 70 -11.34 -16.00 -1.95
N ALA A 71 -11.93 -14.85 -2.26
CA ALA A 71 -12.10 -14.37 -3.63
C ALA A 71 -10.79 -13.88 -4.27
N LEU A 72 -9.77 -13.60 -3.45
CA LEU A 72 -8.51 -13.02 -3.90
C LEU A 72 -7.30 -13.94 -3.66
N GLU A 73 -7.48 -15.19 -3.21
CA GLU A 73 -6.36 -16.04 -2.81
C GLU A 73 -5.41 -16.35 -3.98
N ASP A 74 -5.93 -16.76 -5.14
CA ASP A 74 -5.09 -17.05 -6.32
C ASP A 74 -4.28 -15.82 -6.77
N LYS A 75 -4.90 -14.64 -6.75
CA LYS A 75 -4.24 -13.38 -7.07
C LYS A 75 -3.16 -13.03 -6.03
N ALA A 76 -3.41 -13.32 -4.76
CA ALA A 76 -2.45 -13.09 -3.69
C ALA A 76 -1.24 -14.03 -3.80
N CYS A 77 -1.45 -15.29 -4.20
CA CYS A 77 -0.36 -16.23 -4.49
C CYS A 77 0.50 -15.74 -5.66
N GLN A 78 -0.10 -15.34 -6.78
CA GLN A 78 0.64 -14.78 -7.91
C GLN A 78 1.40 -13.51 -7.52
N PHE A 79 0.77 -12.62 -6.74
CA PHE A 79 1.41 -11.42 -6.23
C PHE A 79 2.62 -11.73 -5.35
N LEU A 80 2.53 -12.77 -4.50
CA LEU A 80 3.63 -13.18 -3.63
C LEU A 80 4.86 -13.60 -4.44
N ASP A 81 4.66 -14.29 -5.57
CA ASP A 81 5.75 -14.67 -6.47
C ASP A 81 6.43 -13.43 -7.07
N ASP A 82 5.66 -12.49 -7.60
CA ASP A 82 6.17 -11.22 -8.13
C ASP A 82 6.88 -10.40 -7.05
N TYR A 83 6.29 -10.34 -5.86
CA TYR A 83 6.88 -9.68 -4.69
C TYR A 83 8.23 -10.29 -4.33
N LYS A 84 8.37 -11.62 -4.34
CA LYS A 84 9.63 -12.32 -4.04
C LYS A 84 10.65 -12.19 -5.17
N VAL A 85 10.25 -11.95 -6.41
CA VAL A 85 11.18 -11.58 -7.48
C VAL A 85 11.88 -10.27 -7.13
N PHE A 86 11.13 -9.26 -6.67
CA PHE A 86 11.65 -7.93 -6.35
C PHE A 86 12.27 -7.81 -4.94
N CYS A 87 11.62 -8.34 -3.92
CA CYS A 87 11.99 -8.25 -2.51
C CYS A 87 12.53 -9.59 -1.99
N LYS A 88 13.85 -9.79 -2.12
CA LYS A 88 14.52 -11.00 -1.61
C LYS A 88 14.67 -11.05 -0.09
N LYS A 89 14.51 -9.91 0.60
CA LYS A 89 14.59 -9.83 2.05
C LYS A 89 13.20 -10.10 2.64
N THR A 90 13.14 -10.99 3.62
CA THR A 90 11.93 -11.17 4.43
C THR A 90 11.73 -9.96 5.35
N ILE A 91 10.65 -9.20 5.13
CA ILE A 91 10.23 -8.10 6.03
C ILE A 91 9.21 -8.63 7.03
N VAL A 92 8.24 -9.40 6.55
CA VAL A 92 7.20 -10.13 7.29
C VAL A 92 6.99 -11.50 6.62
N GLY A 93 6.24 -12.40 7.26
CA GLY A 93 5.93 -13.72 6.69
C GLY A 93 5.03 -13.65 5.45
N ASP A 94 5.08 -14.69 4.63
CA ASP A 94 4.37 -14.79 3.34
C ASP A 94 2.85 -14.59 3.46
N GLU A 95 2.23 -15.17 4.48
CA GLU A 95 0.79 -14.99 4.75
C GLU A 95 0.43 -13.53 5.01
N VAL A 96 1.32 -12.77 5.66
CA VAL A 96 1.14 -11.33 5.87
C VAL A 96 1.27 -10.59 4.55
N ILE A 97 2.22 -10.96 3.68
CA ILE A 97 2.34 -10.34 2.34
C ILE A 97 1.08 -10.59 1.50
N LYS A 98 0.58 -11.82 1.46
CA LYS A 98 -0.68 -12.16 0.76
C LYS A 98 -1.83 -11.34 1.31
N ARG A 99 -1.97 -11.26 2.64
CA ARG A 99 -3.00 -10.43 3.29
C ARG A 99 -2.89 -8.96 2.92
N LEU A 100 -1.68 -8.38 2.93
CA LEU A 100 -1.45 -6.98 2.57
C LEU A 100 -1.75 -6.71 1.09
N ALA A 101 -1.45 -7.66 0.20
CA ALA A 101 -1.81 -7.57 -1.22
C ALA A 101 -3.34 -7.54 -1.39
N LYS A 102 -4.06 -8.43 -0.69
CA LYS A 102 -5.52 -8.45 -0.67
C LYS A 102 -6.12 -7.14 -0.13
N ILE A 103 -5.61 -6.65 1.00
CA ILE A 103 -6.04 -5.35 1.56
C ILE A 103 -5.80 -4.21 0.56
N SER A 104 -4.63 -4.17 -0.07
CA SER A 104 -4.31 -3.16 -1.08
C SER A 104 -5.29 -3.23 -2.25
N CYS A 105 -5.61 -4.42 -2.74
CA CYS A 105 -6.55 -4.61 -3.85
C CYS A 105 -7.96 -4.09 -3.51
N VAL A 106 -8.43 -4.28 -2.28
CA VAL A 106 -9.80 -3.92 -1.86
C VAL A 106 -9.94 -2.47 -1.42
N ASN A 107 -8.91 -1.92 -0.76
CA ASN A 107 -9.05 -0.69 0.02
C ASN A 107 -8.20 0.48 -0.50
N SER A 108 -7.43 0.28 -1.56
CA SER A 108 -6.58 1.34 -2.10
C SER A 108 -7.36 2.35 -2.94
N PHE A 109 -6.78 3.53 -3.07
CA PHE A 109 -7.30 4.64 -3.84
C PHE A 109 -6.22 5.14 -4.79
N SER A 110 -6.61 5.49 -6.01
CA SER A 110 -5.73 6.23 -6.92
C SER A 110 -5.38 7.58 -6.29
N LEU A 111 -4.10 7.87 -6.14
CA LEU A 111 -3.59 9.18 -5.74
C LEU A 111 -3.56 10.08 -6.98
N THR A 112 -4.25 11.22 -6.91
CA THR A 112 -4.36 12.15 -8.05
C THR A 112 -3.71 13.50 -7.75
N ASN A 113 -3.18 14.14 -8.78
CA ASN A 113 -2.74 15.54 -8.70
C ASN A 113 -3.94 16.51 -8.81
N ASN A 114 -3.66 17.81 -8.76
CA ASN A 114 -4.67 18.87 -8.87
C ASN A 114 -5.39 18.94 -10.24
N TYR A 115 -4.92 18.19 -11.23
CA TYR A 115 -5.53 18.05 -12.56
C TYR A 115 -6.27 16.70 -12.71
N SER A 116 -6.53 15.99 -11.61
CA SER A 116 -7.17 14.66 -11.62
C SER A 116 -6.40 13.59 -12.39
N THR A 117 -5.11 13.78 -12.63
CA THR A 117 -4.24 12.75 -13.23
C THR A 117 -3.73 11.83 -12.12
N THR A 118 -3.84 10.51 -12.32
CA THR A 118 -3.28 9.52 -11.39
C THR A 118 -1.75 9.60 -11.39
N ILE A 119 -1.18 9.78 -10.20
CA ILE A 119 0.26 9.85 -9.96
C ILE A 119 0.76 8.71 -9.04
N GLY A 120 -0.15 7.85 -8.58
CA GLY A 120 0.19 6.63 -7.85
C GLY A 120 -1.01 6.00 -7.17
N ILE A 121 -0.71 5.11 -6.22
CA ILE A 121 -1.67 4.38 -5.40
C ILE A 121 -1.45 4.71 -3.92
N SER A 122 -2.53 4.75 -3.14
CA SER A 122 -2.47 5.01 -1.70
C SER A 122 -3.47 4.17 -0.93
N LEU A 123 -3.19 3.93 0.36
CA LEU A 123 -4.13 3.31 1.29
C LEU A 123 -4.49 4.33 2.37
N CYS A 124 -5.77 4.66 2.50
CA CYS A 124 -6.27 5.57 3.53
C CYS A 124 -7.27 4.84 4.42
N ILE A 125 -6.80 4.32 5.57
CA ILE A 125 -7.60 3.48 6.49
C ILE A 125 -8.93 4.13 6.86
N ARG A 126 -8.94 5.46 7.06
CA ARG A 126 -10.15 6.21 7.38
C ARG A 126 -11.17 6.23 6.23
N LEU A 127 -10.72 6.37 4.98
CA LEU A 127 -11.60 6.41 3.81
C LEU A 127 -12.05 5.02 3.37
N SER A 128 -11.32 3.96 3.74
CA SER A 128 -11.67 2.57 3.43
C SER A 128 -12.94 2.04 4.13
N VAL A 129 -13.70 2.90 4.82
CA VAL A 129 -15.05 2.59 5.33
C VAL A 129 -16.14 2.92 4.31
N ILE A 130 -15.82 3.73 3.29
CA ILE A 130 -16.80 4.23 2.33
C ILE A 130 -17.11 3.14 1.32
N ASP A 131 -18.36 2.71 1.30
CA ASP A 131 -18.86 1.75 0.32
C ASP A 131 -19.15 2.41 -1.04
N HIS A 132 -19.23 1.55 -2.06
CA HIS A 132 -19.58 1.96 -3.41
C HIS A 132 -21.09 2.26 -3.56
N SER A 133 -21.42 3.31 -4.30
CA SER A 133 -22.75 3.57 -4.84
C SER A 133 -22.62 4.22 -6.22
N CYS A 134 -23.41 3.74 -7.20
CA CYS A 134 -23.51 4.37 -8.52
C CYS A 134 -24.14 5.78 -8.48
N LYS A 135 -24.73 6.17 -7.34
CA LYS A 135 -25.28 7.51 -7.07
C LYS A 135 -24.68 8.04 -5.75
N PRO A 136 -23.42 8.48 -5.77
CA PRO A 136 -22.72 8.85 -4.55
C PRO A 136 -23.27 10.15 -3.96
N ASN A 137 -23.26 10.25 -2.63
CA ASN A 137 -23.58 11.46 -1.87
C ASN A 137 -22.32 12.23 -1.40
N MET A 138 -21.13 11.71 -1.71
CA MET A 138 -19.84 12.25 -1.30
C MET A 138 -18.82 12.12 -2.45
N ARG A 139 -17.81 12.99 -2.45
CA ARG A 139 -16.58 12.83 -3.25
C ARG A 139 -15.37 13.03 -2.34
N TYR A 140 -14.31 12.23 -2.54
CA TYR A 140 -13.01 12.47 -1.91
C TYR A 140 -12.08 13.18 -2.88
N ALA A 141 -11.13 13.95 -2.35
CA ALA A 141 -10.05 14.57 -3.11
C ALA A 141 -8.82 14.69 -2.22
N TYR A 142 -7.63 14.55 -2.80
CA TYR A 142 -6.38 14.86 -2.14
C TYR A 142 -6.16 16.38 -2.21
N ARG A 143 -5.66 16.96 -1.12
CA ARG A 143 -5.29 18.37 -1.04
C ARG A 143 -3.79 18.49 -0.77
#